data_AF-A0A101HFB5-F1
#
_entry.id   AF-A0A101HFB5-F1
#
_cell.length_a   1.000
_cell.length_b   1.000
_cell.length_c   1.000
_cell.angle_alpha   90.00
_cell.angle_beta   90.00
_cell.angle_gamma   90.00
#
_symmetry.space_group_name_H-M   'P 1'
#
loop_
_entity.id
_entity.type
_entity.pdbx_description
1 polymer ?
#
loop_
_entity_poly.entity_id
_entity_poly.type
_entity_poly.pdbx_seq_one_letter_code
_entity_poly.pdbx_strand_id
1 'polypeptide(L)' 'MLSEADIPTQWYNITAEMANKPQPMLNPQTKEPIKAEDLFPLFAEELSRQEVNQT' A
#
# COMPACT_ATOMS: atom_id res chain seq x y z
N MET A 1 -31.27 -5.00 6.32
CA MET A 1 -30.21 -5.63 5.51
C MET A 1 -29.78 -4.61 4.47
N LEU A 2 -28.49 -4.57 4.13
CA LEU A 2 -28.00 -3.73 3.03
C LEU A 2 -28.27 -4.41 1.69
N SER A 3 -28.46 -3.61 0.65
CA SER A 3 -28.62 -4.04 -0.74
C SER A 3 -27.27 -4.12 -1.45
N GLU A 4 -27.21 -4.75 -2.62
CA GLU A 4 -25.98 -4.76 -3.44
C GLU A 4 -25.55 -3.35 -3.88
N ALA A 5 -26.51 -2.42 -4.01
CA ALA A 5 -26.22 -1.03 -4.32
C ALA A 5 -25.45 -0.31 -3.21
N ASP A 6 -25.45 -0.87 -1.99
CA ASP A 6 -24.73 -0.32 -0.84
C ASP A 6 -23.29 -0.84 -0.73
N ILE A 7 -22.85 -1.71 -1.66
CA ILE A 7 -21.46 -2.21 -1.67
C ILE A 7 -20.51 -1.06 -2.04
N PRO A 8 -19.50 -0.76 -1.20
CA PRO A 8 -18.49 0.23 -1.51
C PRO A 8 -17.70 -0.14 -2.76
N THR A 9 -17.37 0.87 -3.56
CA THR A 9 -16.66 0.72 -4.85
C THR A 9 -15.18 1.06 -4.75
N GLN A 10 -14.71 1.39 -3.54
CA GLN A 10 -13.36 1.85 -3.28
C GLN A 10 -12.85 1.31 -1.96
N TRP A 11 -11.53 1.09 -1.89
CA TRP A 11 -10.84 0.74 -0.67
C TRP A 11 -10.45 2.00 0.10
N TYR A 12 -10.54 1.94 1.43
CA TYR A 12 -10.11 3.01 2.29
C TYR A 12 -8.75 2.69 2.91
N ASN A 13 -7.76 3.56 2.69
CA ASN A 13 -6.42 3.42 3.25
C ASN A 13 -6.28 4.25 4.53
N ILE A 14 -6.34 3.59 5.68
CA ILE A 14 -6.25 4.24 7.00
C ILE A 14 -4.91 4.94 7.24
N THR A 15 -3.82 4.51 6.59
CA THR A 15 -2.48 5.09 6.80
C THR A 15 -2.39 6.56 6.39
N ALA A 16 -3.30 7.02 5.52
CA ALA A 16 -3.40 8.41 5.11
C ALA A 16 -3.76 9.35 6.28
N GLU A 17 -4.54 8.86 7.24
CA GLU A 17 -5.06 9.65 8.36
C GLU A 17 -4.36 9.35 9.70
N MET A 18 -3.38 8.44 9.71
CA MET A 18 -2.63 8.13 10.93
C MET A 18 -1.80 9.33 11.39
N ALA A 19 -2.01 9.77 12.64
CA ALA A 19 -1.21 10.82 13.26
C ALA A 19 0.28 10.46 13.34
N ASN A 20 0.58 9.18 13.64
CA ASN A 20 1.93 8.61 13.59
C ASN A 20 1.97 7.56 12.48
N LYS A 21 2.62 7.88 11.36
CA LYS A 21 2.75 6.95 10.23
C LYS A 21 3.75 5.83 10.54
N PRO A 22 3.53 4.60 10.02
CA PRO A 22 4.55 3.55 10.07
C PRO A 22 5.85 4.03 9.41
N GLN A 23 6.98 3.50 9.88
CA GLN A 23 8.25 3.74 9.21
C GLN A 23 8.24 3.11 7.82
N PRO A 24 8.96 3.71 6.84
CA PRO A 24 9.05 3.13 5.51
C PRO A 24 9.73 1.76 5.57
N MET A 25 9.28 0.84 4.72
CA MET A 25 10.00 -0.41 4.48
C MET A 25 11.36 -0.10 3.84
N LEU A 26 12.40 -0.75 4.33
CA LEU A 26 13.76 -0.57 3.84
C LEU A 26 14.21 -1.79 3.05
N ASN A 27 14.90 -1.55 1.94
CA ASN A 27 15.54 -2.60 1.18
C ASN A 27 16.65 -3.23 2.06
N PRO A 28 16.67 -4.56 2.23
CA PRO A 28 17.59 -5.20 3.18
C PRO A 28 19.07 -5.06 2.79
N GLN A 29 19.38 -4.86 1.50
CA GLN A 29 20.73 -4.71 0.97
C GLN A 29 21.22 -3.26 1.06
N THR A 30 20.41 -2.29 0.62
CA THR A 30 20.82 -0.88 0.54
C THR A 30 20.51 -0.10 1.81
N LYS A 31 19.55 -0.58 2.61
CA LYS A 31 18.96 0.12 3.78
C LYS A 31 18.23 1.42 3.44
N GLU A 32 17.96 1.66 2.17
CA GLU A 32 17.16 2.79 1.70
C GLU A 32 15.67 2.40 1.59
N PRO A 33 14.74 3.37 1.60
CA PRO A 33 13.33 3.11 1.33
C PRO A 33 13.13 2.33 0.02
N ILE A 34 12.28 1.30 0.06
CA ILE A 34 11.98 0.49 -1.12
C ILE A 34 11.17 1.28 -2.16
N LYS A 35 11.29 0.88 -3.42
CA LYS A 35 10.37 1.25 -4.50
C LYS A 35 9.45 0.08 -4.84
N ALA A 36 8.38 0.33 -5.60
CA ALA A 36 7.48 -0.73 -6.03
C ALA A 36 8.21 -1.83 -6.82
N GLU A 37 9.20 -1.45 -7.63
CA GLU A 37 9.98 -2.36 -8.46
C GLU A 37 10.79 -3.37 -7.64
N ASP A 38 11.17 -3.03 -6.39
CA ASP A 38 11.84 -3.95 -5.48
C ASP A 38 10.93 -5.13 -5.07
N LEU A 39 9.61 -4.96 -5.20
CA LEU A 39 8.59 -5.94 -4.84
C LEU A 39 8.07 -6.76 -6.03
N PHE A 40 8.31 -6.34 -7.27
CA PHE A 40 7.81 -7.03 -8.48
C PHE A 40 8.25 -8.50 -8.60
N PRO A 41 9.45 -8.91 -8.15
CA PRO A 41 9.82 -10.33 -8.16
C PRO A 41 9.01 -11.20 -7.19
N LEU A 42 8.30 -10.59 -6.23
CA LEU A 42 7.59 -11.27 -5.13
C LEU A 42 6.07 -11.17 -5.27
N PHE A 43 5.57 -10.07 -5.81
CA PHE A 43 4.15 -9.73 -5.85
C PHE A 43 3.73 -9.22 -7.23
N ALA A 44 2.42 -9.23 -7.50
CA ALA A 44 1.89 -8.61 -8.71
C ALA A 44 2.16 -7.10 -8.71
N GLU A 45 2.53 -6.55 -9.87
CA GLU A 45 2.98 -5.16 -9.99
C GLU A 45 2.01 -4.15 -9.39
N GLU A 46 0.70 -4.32 -9.62
CA GLU A 46 -0.31 -3.38 -9.12
C GLU A 46 -0.44 -3.42 -7.59
N LEU A 47 -0.31 -4.60 -6.98
CA LEU A 47 -0.28 -4.72 -5.52
C LEU A 47 0.97 -4.05 -4.94
N SER A 48 2.12 -4.22 -5.60
CA SER A 48 3.37 -3.56 -5.22
C SER A 48 3.27 -2.04 -5.31
N ARG A 49 2.60 -1.50 -6.34
CA ARG A 49 2.37 -0.06 -6.48
C ARG A 49 1.48 0.47 -5.36
N GLN A 50 0.41 -0.24 -5.02
CA GLN A 50 -0.51 0.15 -3.94
C GLN A 50 0.19 0.17 -2.58
N GLU A 51 1.02 -0.83 -2.28
CA GLU A 51 1.72 -0.95 -1.00
C GLU A 51 2.64 0.24 -0.68
N VAL A 52 3.32 0.78 -1.70
CA VAL A 52 4.24 1.92 -1.52
C VAL A 52 3.59 3.28 -1.85
N ASN A 53 2.31 3.31 -2.21
CA ASN A 53 1.60 4.55 -2.50
C ASN A 53 1.29 5.31 -1.20
N GLN A 54 1.86 6.50 -1.05
CA GLN A 54 1.65 7.39 0.11
C GLN A 54 0.82 8.64 -0.20
N THR A 55 0.25 8.71 -1.40
CA THR A 55 -0.59 9.82 -1.89
C THR A 55 -2.03 9.40 -2.09
#